data_AF-A0A832SBL4-F1
#
_entry.id   AF-A0A832SBL4-F1
#
_cell.length_a   1.000
_cell.length_b   1.000
_cell.length_c   1.000
_cell.angle_alpha   90.00
_cell.angle_beta   90.00
_cell.angle_gamma   90.00
#
_symmetry.space_group_name_H-M   'P 1'
#
loop_
_entity.id
_entity.type
_entity.pdbx_description
1 polymer ?
#
loop_
_entity_poly.entity_id
_entity_poly.type
_entity_poly.pdbx_seq_one_letter_code
_entity_poly.pdbx_strand_id
1 'polypeptide(L)'
;MAPMARQITFRQIERPRGRGAEENLEWLFNSLGVGEGRDVDQVARRILAALLSYQSAGEGVSVERISRDLNISSSRVNHHIRNLVDAGVVYRHRKRIYLRGNSLQSLVQELRKDALRVLEDLEAAAAEIDRSFGLDK
;
A
#
# COMPACT_ATOMS: atom_id res chain seq x y z
N MET A 1 8.16 -17.59 13.23
CA MET A 1 7.22 -16.49 12.91
C MET A 1 6.35 -16.99 11.78
N ALA A 2 5.03 -17.07 11.96
CA ALA A 2 4.12 -17.38 10.86
C ALA A 2 4.36 -16.35 9.73
N PRO A 3 4.32 -16.74 8.44
CA PRO A 3 4.39 -15.77 7.37
C PRO A 3 3.23 -14.79 7.57
N MET A 4 3.54 -13.51 7.79
CA MET A 4 2.52 -12.48 7.86
C MET A 4 1.75 -12.51 6.54
N ALA A 5 0.47 -12.84 6.61
CA ALA A 5 -0.41 -12.76 5.45
C ALA A 5 -0.42 -11.31 4.96
N ARG A 6 0.07 -11.11 3.74
CA ARG A 6 0.02 -9.80 3.08
C ARG A 6 -1.34 -9.67 2.41
N GLN A 7 -2.08 -8.61 2.72
CA GLN A 7 -3.39 -8.35 2.13
C GLN A 7 -3.30 -7.12 1.24
N ILE A 8 -3.52 -7.31 -0.06
CA ILE A 8 -3.64 -6.20 -1.00
C ILE A 8 -5.11 -5.99 -1.29
N THR A 9 -5.60 -4.78 -1.02
CA THR A 9 -6.99 -4.40 -1.29
C THR A 9 -7.03 -3.55 -2.56
N PHE A 10 -7.87 -3.92 -3.52
CA PHE A 10 -8.21 -3.09 -4.66
C PHE A 10 -9.71 -2.80 -4.63
N ARG A 11 -10.08 -1.52 -4.67
CA ARG A 11 -11.47 -1.07 -4.72
C ARG A 11 -11.73 -0.35 -6.02
N GLN A 12 -12.86 -0.68 -6.63
CA GLN A 12 -13.35 0.01 -7.80
C GLN A 12 -14.14 1.24 -7.35
N ILE A 13 -13.43 2.36 -7.20
CA ILE A 13 -14.02 3.67 -6.86
C ILE A 13 -14.02 4.54 -8.12
N GLU A 14 -15.11 5.26 -8.38
CA GLU A 14 -15.16 6.17 -9.53
C GLU A 14 -14.05 7.23 -9.42
N ARG A 15 -13.29 7.38 -10.50
CA ARG A 15 -12.21 8.36 -10.54
C ARG A 15 -12.82 9.77 -10.57
N PRO A 16 -12.34 10.70 -9.72
CA PRO A 16 -12.81 12.07 -9.72
C PRO A 16 -12.62 12.72 -11.09
N ARG A 17 -13.64 13.46 -11.54
CA ARG A 17 -13.63 14.18 -12.83
C ARG A 17 -12.90 15.54 -12.74
N GLY A 18 -12.49 15.95 -11.54
CA GLY A 18 -11.71 17.16 -11.23
C GLY A 18 -10.21 16.99 -11.46
N ARG A 19 -9.50 18.09 -11.78
CA ARG A 19 -8.08 18.11 -12.20
C ARG A 19 -7.07 18.34 -11.06
N GLY A 20 -7.44 18.06 -9.81
CA GLY A 20 -6.53 18.24 -8.67
C GLY A 20 -5.57 17.06 -8.51
N ALA A 21 -4.27 17.32 -8.36
CA ALA A 21 -3.30 16.27 -8.00
C ALA A 21 -3.64 15.62 -6.64
N GLU A 22 -4.08 16.43 -5.68
CA GLU A 22 -4.50 15.98 -4.34
C GLU A 22 -5.74 15.07 -4.41
N GLU A 23 -6.73 15.42 -5.22
CA GLU A 23 -7.97 14.64 -5.38
C GLU A 23 -7.68 13.27 -6.05
N ASN A 24 -6.79 13.25 -7.04
CA ASN A 24 -6.31 12.00 -7.66
C ASN A 24 -5.50 11.14 -6.68
N LEU A 25 -4.72 11.77 -5.79
CA LEU A 25 -3.94 11.08 -4.77
C LEU A 25 -4.85 10.46 -3.71
N GLU A 26 -5.87 11.19 -3.26
CA GLU A 26 -6.91 10.69 -2.37
C GLU A 26 -7.64 9.49 -2.99
N TRP A 27 -8.09 9.63 -4.24
CA TRP A 27 -8.74 8.54 -4.96
C TRP A 27 -7.85 7.29 -5.06
N LEU A 28 -6.56 7.46 -5.37
CA LEU A 28 -5.61 6.35 -5.47
C LEU A 28 -5.50 5.61 -4.13
N PHE A 29 -5.35 6.32 -3.01
CA PHE A 29 -5.22 5.69 -1.70
C PHE A 29 -6.49 5.01 -1.22
N ASN A 30 -7.65 5.64 -1.44
CA ASN A 30 -8.94 5.02 -1.14
C ASN A 30 -9.13 3.73 -1.98
N SER A 31 -8.67 3.74 -3.24
CA SER A 31 -8.71 2.57 -4.12
C SER A 31 -7.80 1.42 -3.64
N LEU A 32 -6.75 1.72 -2.87
CA LEU A 32 -5.84 0.75 -2.25
C LEU A 32 -6.27 0.30 -0.84
N GLY A 33 -7.43 0.75 -0.35
CA GLY A 33 -7.86 0.47 1.01
C GLY A 33 -7.14 1.28 2.09
N VAL A 34 -6.37 2.29 1.71
CA VAL A 34 -5.60 3.14 2.62
C VAL A 34 -6.43 4.37 3.00
N GLY A 35 -6.77 4.50 4.28
CA GLY A 35 -7.47 5.68 4.82
C GLY A 35 -8.95 5.50 5.14
N GLU A 36 -9.42 4.27 5.37
CA GLU A 36 -10.79 4.04 5.84
C GLU A 36 -10.96 4.20 7.36
N GLY A 37 -12.04 4.90 7.74
CA GLY A 37 -12.46 5.14 9.11
C GLY A 37 -13.10 6.52 9.23
N ARG A 38 -14.19 6.64 9.99
CA ARG A 38 -14.91 7.89 10.28
C ARG A 38 -14.08 8.92 11.10
N ASP A 39 -12.79 8.65 11.31
CA ASP A 39 -11.83 9.47 12.04
C ASP A 39 -10.66 9.83 11.09
N VAL A 40 -10.83 10.87 10.25
CA VAL A 40 -10.34 12.26 10.47
C VAL A 40 -8.85 12.48 10.22
N ASP A 41 -8.00 11.46 10.24
CA ASP A 41 -6.58 11.74 10.14
C ASP A 41 -6.01 11.43 8.76
N GLN A 42 -5.89 12.50 7.96
CA GLN A 42 -5.01 12.63 6.79
C GLN A 42 -3.57 12.13 7.04
N VAL A 43 -3.24 11.62 8.23
CA VAL A 43 -1.95 11.10 8.65
C VAL A 43 -1.39 10.05 7.72
N ALA A 44 -2.15 9.02 7.31
CA ALA A 44 -1.62 8.04 6.37
C ALA A 44 -1.19 8.70 5.04
N ARG A 45 -1.99 9.67 4.57
CA ARG A 45 -1.71 10.47 3.37
C ARG A 45 -0.51 11.39 3.56
N ARG A 46 -0.44 12.08 4.70
CA ARG A 46 0.67 12.98 5.09
C ARG A 46 1.98 12.21 5.26
N ILE A 47 1.94 11.00 5.80
CA ILE A 47 3.08 10.09 5.88
C ILE A 47 3.53 9.73 4.46
N LEU A 48 2.61 9.34 3.59
CA LEU A 48 2.90 9.01 2.20
C LEU A 48 3.47 10.20 1.41
N ALA A 49 2.87 11.38 1.55
CA ALA A 49 3.35 12.62 0.96
C ALA A 49 4.77 12.94 1.44
N ALA A 50 5.02 12.82 2.75
CA ALA A 50 6.36 12.99 3.30
C ALA A 50 7.35 11.98 2.70
N LEU A 51 6.99 10.69 2.63
CA LEU A 51 7.83 9.66 2.02
C LEU A 51 8.14 9.95 0.54
N LEU A 52 7.16 10.42 -0.23
CA LEU A 52 7.34 10.85 -1.62
C LEU A 52 8.30 12.03 -1.73
N SER A 53 8.23 13.02 -0.83
CA SER A 53 9.16 14.15 -0.79
C SER A 53 10.60 13.69 -0.52
N TYR A 54 10.77 12.75 0.41
CA TYR A 54 12.09 12.19 0.76
C TYR A 54 12.67 11.22 -0.26
N GLN A 55 11.83 10.71 -1.16
CA GLN A 55 12.23 9.75 -2.17
C GLN A 55 13.19 10.30 -3.22
N SER A 56 13.13 11.61 -3.46
CA SER A 56 14.09 12.33 -4.32
C SER A 56 15.55 12.13 -3.90
N ALA A 57 15.80 11.86 -2.61
CA ALA A 57 17.12 11.57 -2.06
C ALA A 57 17.48 10.07 -2.07
N GLY A 58 16.56 9.17 -2.47
CA GLY A 58 16.74 7.72 -2.38
C GLY A 58 16.81 7.19 -0.93
N GLU A 59 16.49 8.03 0.06
CA GLU A 59 16.65 7.71 1.46
C GLU A 59 15.33 7.33 2.12
N GLY A 60 15.33 6.22 2.86
CA GLY A 60 14.23 5.89 3.75
C GLY A 60 14.21 6.80 4.97
N VAL A 61 13.02 6.95 5.56
CA VAL A 61 12.75 7.92 6.62
C VAL A 61 12.49 7.20 7.94
N SER A 62 13.06 7.68 9.05
CA SER A 62 12.79 7.07 10.36
C SER A 62 11.41 7.47 10.89
N VAL A 63 10.83 6.66 11.76
CA VAL A 63 9.54 6.96 12.40
C VAL A 63 9.63 8.24 13.22
N GLU A 64 10.76 8.47 13.90
CA GLU A 64 11.01 9.66 14.71
C GLU A 64 11.03 10.94 13.85
N ARG A 65 11.60 10.85 12.64
CA ARG A 65 11.59 11.96 11.69
C ARG A 65 10.18 12.24 11.18
N ILE A 66 9.44 11.22 10.75
CA ILE A 66 8.03 11.37 10.32
C ILE A 66 7.17 11.95 11.45
N SER A 67 7.36 11.44 12.67
CA SER A 67 6.67 11.89 13.89
C SER A 67 6.91 13.37 14.16
N ARG A 68 8.16 13.83 14.03
CA ARG A 68 8.55 15.24 14.18
C ARG A 68 7.98 16.13 13.09
N ASP A 69 8.15 15.73 11.82
CA ASP A 69 7.75 16.54 10.66
C ASP A 69 6.23 16.73 10.60
N LEU A 70 5.47 15.70 11.00
CA LEU A 70 4.01 15.73 10.97
C LEU A 70 3.39 16.17 12.29
N ASN A 71 4.18 16.36 13.35
CA ASN A 71 3.72 16.62 14.72
C ASN A 71 2.70 15.56 15.20
N ILE A 72 3.05 14.29 15.05
CA ILE A 72 2.20 13.13 15.41
C ILE A 72 3.00 12.19 16.29
N SER A 73 2.36 11.54 17.27
CA SER A 73 3.05 10.58 18.12
C SER A 73 3.66 9.41 17.32
N SER A 74 4.84 8.96 17.71
CA SER A 74 5.51 7.82 17.06
C SER A 74 4.68 6.53 17.13
N SER A 75 3.83 6.38 18.17
CA SER A 75 2.87 5.26 18.26
C SER A 75 1.84 5.31 17.13
N ARG A 76 1.24 6.49 16.89
CA ARG A 76 0.27 6.69 15.82
C ARG A 76 0.91 6.55 14.43
N VAL A 77 2.12 7.08 14.24
CA VAL A 77 2.88 6.84 12.99
C VAL A 77 3.11 5.35 12.78
N ASN A 78 3.57 4.60 13.79
CA ASN A 78 3.77 3.16 13.67
C ASN A 78 2.48 2.40 13.34
N HIS A 79 1.33 2.83 13.90
CA HIS A 79 0.04 2.26 13.54
C HIS A 79 -0.24 2.41 12.03
N HIS A 80 -0.11 3.61 11.48
CA HIS A 80 -0.32 3.82 10.05
C HIS A 80 0.73 3.13 9.17
N ILE A 81 2.00 3.11 9.58
CA ILE A 81 3.05 2.39 8.86
C ILE A 81 2.74 0.90 8.77
N ARG A 82 2.22 0.28 9.82
CA ARG A 82 1.82 -1.13 9.78
C ARG A 82 0.75 -1.36 8.70
N ASN A 83 -0.32 -0.57 8.71
CA ASN A 83 -1.38 -0.70 7.72
C ASN A 83 -0.86 -0.47 6.29
N LEU A 84 0.09 0.44 6.11
CA LEU A 84 0.75 0.69 4.81
C LEU A 84 1.68 -0.46 4.38
N VAL A 85 2.33 -1.14 5.33
CA VAL A 85 3.14 -2.35 5.07
C VAL A 85 2.23 -3.49 4.66
N ASP A 86 1.12 -3.69 5.38
CA ASP A 86 0.15 -4.75 5.12
C ASP A 86 -0.50 -4.56 3.74
N ALA A 87 -0.89 -3.31 3.42
CA ALA A 87 -1.37 -2.92 2.09
C ALA A 87 -0.28 -2.94 1.01
N GLY A 88 0.98 -3.15 1.39
CA GLY A 88 2.07 -3.34 0.44
C GLY A 88 2.64 -2.08 -0.18
N VAL A 89 2.28 -0.93 0.37
CA VAL A 89 2.62 0.42 -0.12
C VAL A 89 4.01 0.84 0.34
N VAL A 90 4.39 0.50 1.57
CA VAL A 90 5.70 0.81 2.14
C VAL A 90 6.37 -0.47 2.63
N TYR A 91 7.68 -0.41 2.84
CA TYR A 91 8.42 -1.47 3.51
C TYR A 91 9.42 -0.87 4.51
N ARG A 92 9.81 -1.68 5.49
CA ARG A 92 10.76 -1.28 6.53
C ARG A 92 12.10 -1.97 6.30
N HIS A 93 13.18 -1.19 6.25
CA HIS A 93 14.54 -1.70 6.14
C HIS A 93 15.48 -0.90 7.04
N ARG A 94 16.28 -1.58 7.88
CA ARG A 94 17.24 -0.95 8.83
C ARG A 94 16.64 0.22 9.63
N LYS A 95 15.46 0.02 10.23
CA LYS A 95 14.69 1.04 11.00
C LYS A 95 14.18 2.25 10.19
N ARG A 96 14.35 2.24 8.88
CA ARG A 96 13.82 3.27 7.96
C ARG A 96 12.62 2.74 7.18
N ILE A 97 11.72 3.64 6.84
CA ILE A 97 10.53 3.40 6.04
C ILE A 97 10.79 3.86 4.61
N TYR A 98 10.45 3.02 3.66
CA TYR A 98 10.60 3.28 2.23
C TYR A 98 9.26 3.11 1.55
N LEU A 99 8.93 4.01 0.62
CA LEU A 99 7.87 3.73 -0.33
C LEU A 99 8.33 2.59 -1.25
N ARG A 100 7.42 1.68 -1.60
CA ARG A 100 7.71 0.65 -2.58
C ARG A 100 7.74 1.26 -3.98
N GLY A 101 8.84 1.06 -4.70
CA GLY A 101 9.12 1.73 -5.96
C GLY A 101 9.79 3.10 -5.76
N ASN A 102 9.90 3.88 -6.83
CA ASN A 102 10.51 5.22 -6.86
C ASN A 102 9.50 6.33 -7.23
N SER A 103 8.24 5.96 -7.48
CA SER A 103 7.13 6.82 -7.88
C SER A 103 5.80 6.12 -7.60
N LEU A 104 4.70 6.86 -7.52
CA LEU A 104 3.35 6.27 -7.40
C LEU A 104 3.03 5.31 -8.56
N GLN A 105 3.51 5.61 -9.77
CA GLN A 105 3.35 4.73 -10.92
C GLN A 105 4.06 3.39 -10.71
N SER A 106 5.33 3.44 -10.29
CA SER A 106 6.10 2.21 -10.00
C SER A 106 5.50 1.42 -8.83
N LEU A 107 4.96 2.09 -7.81
CA LEU A 107 4.21 1.45 -6.73
C LEU A 107 3.03 0.65 -7.29
N VAL A 108 2.20 1.25 -8.14
CA VAL A 108 1.03 0.58 -8.74
C VAL A 108 1.47 -0.59 -9.63
N GLN A 109 2.57 -0.45 -10.38
CA GLN A 109 3.12 -1.56 -11.18
C GLN A 109 3.57 -2.73 -10.31
N GLU A 110 4.20 -2.45 -9.17
CA GLU A 110 4.62 -3.48 -8.22
C GLU A 110 3.42 -4.17 -7.56
N LEU A 111 2.39 -3.43 -7.18
CA LEU A 111 1.15 -3.99 -6.65
C LEU A 111 0.43 -4.85 -7.68
N ARG A 112 0.42 -4.45 -8.97
CA ARG A 112 -0.12 -5.26 -10.07
C ARG A 112 0.63 -6.59 -10.18
N LYS A 113 1.95 -6.59 -10.14
CA LYS A 113 2.75 -7.83 -10.21
C LYS A 113 2.43 -8.76 -9.04
N ASP A 114 2.29 -8.23 -7.84
CA ASP A 114 1.93 -9.03 -6.67
C ASP A 114 0.54 -9.65 -6.80
N ALA A 115 -0.44 -8.86 -7.26
CA ALA A 115 -1.79 -9.33 -7.47
C ALA A 115 -1.85 -10.46 -8.51
N LEU A 116 -1.15 -10.29 -9.63
CA LEU A 116 -1.07 -11.31 -10.68
C LEU A 116 -0.43 -12.60 -10.19
N ARG A 117 0.66 -12.53 -9.43
CA ARG A 117 1.28 -13.74 -8.85
C ARG A 117 0.32 -14.50 -7.95
N VAL A 118 -0.41 -13.78 -7.09
CA VAL A 118 -1.43 -14.41 -6.23
C VAL A 118 -2.53 -15.07 -7.06
N LEU A 119 -2.98 -14.39 -8.13
CA LEU A 119 -3.99 -14.96 -9.02
C LEU A 119 -3.48 -16.19 -9.77
N GLU A 120 -2.25 -16.17 -10.28
CA GLU A 120 -1.60 -17.31 -10.94
C GLU A 120 -1.54 -18.53 -10.01
N ASP A 121 -1.14 -18.34 -8.74
CA ASP A 121 -1.11 -19.42 -7.74
C ASP A 121 -2.52 -19.98 -7.45
N LEU A 122 -3.51 -19.09 -7.34
CA LEU A 122 -4.91 -19.50 -7.12
C LEU A 122 -5.51 -20.23 -8.33
N GLU A 123 -5.21 -19.77 -9.55
CA GLU A 123 -5.63 -20.42 -10.80
C GLU A 123 -5.00 -21.80 -10.94
N ALA A 124 -3.72 -21.95 -10.60
CA ALA A 124 -3.05 -23.26 -10.60
C ALA A 124 -3.72 -24.24 -9.62
N ALA A 125 -3.99 -23.79 -8.40
CA ALA A 125 -4.69 -24.58 -7.38
C ALA A 125 -6.12 -24.92 -7.81
N ALA A 126 -6.86 -23.96 -8.40
CA ALA A 126 -8.21 -24.19 -8.92
C ALA A 126 -8.19 -25.24 -10.05
N ALA A 127 -7.22 -25.17 -10.96
CA ALA A 127 -7.08 -26.14 -12.04
C ALA A 127 -6.76 -27.55 -11.52
N GLU A 128 -5.96 -27.68 -10.46
CA GLU A 128 -5.73 -28.97 -9.77
C GLU A 128 -7.02 -29.53 -9.16
N ILE A 129 -7.81 -28.67 -8.52
CA ILE A 129 -9.10 -29.03 -7.94
C ILE A 129 -10.07 -29.46 -9.05
N ASP A 130 -10.23 -28.68 -10.13
CA ASP A 130 -11.13 -29.00 -11.23
C ASP A 130 -10.80 -30.36 -11.85
N ARG A 131 -9.51 -30.68 -12.07
CA ARG A 131 -9.06 -32.01 -12.51
C ARG A 131 -9.47 -33.13 -11.56
N SER A 132 -9.36 -32.90 -10.25
CA SER A 132 -9.75 -33.90 -9.23
C SER A 132 -11.25 -34.18 -9.21
N PHE A 133 -12.07 -33.22 -9.64
CA PHE A 133 -13.53 -33.35 -9.75
C PHE A 133 -14.02 -33.65 -11.18
N GLY A 134 -13.12 -33.77 -12.16
CA GLY A 134 -13.47 -34.02 -13.56
C GLY A 134 -14.20 -32.84 -14.23
N LEU A 135 -13.89 -31.62 -13.81
CA LEU A 135 -14.44 -30.37 -14.34
C LEU A 135 -13.55 -29.74 -15.43
N ASP A 136 -12.36 -30.29 -15.66
CA ASP A 136 -11.49 -29.91 -16.77
C ASP A 136 -12.07 -30.40 -18.11
N LYS A 137 -12.63 -29.48 -18.90
CA LYS A 137 -13.04 -29.71 -20.29
C LYS A 137 -12.23 -28.87 -21.25
#